data_AF-A0A956LD36-F1
#
_entry.id   AF-A0A956LD36-F1
#
_cell.length_a   1.000
_cell.length_b   1.000
_cell.length_c   1.000
_cell.angle_alpha   90.00
_cell.angle_beta   90.00
_cell.angle_gamma   90.00
#
_symmetry.space_group_name_H-M   'P 1'
#
loop_
_entity.id
_entity.type
_entity.pdbx_description
1 polymer ?
#
loop_
_entity_poly.entity_id
_entity_poly.type
_entity_poly.pdbx_seq_one_letter_code
_entity_poly.pdbx_strand_id
1 'polypeptide(L)'
;MFFLISGAPGAGKTSCLKRLRQALPNISWHDHDEIGVPPDADLVWRQRTLERWVQEALKRQDRGRSMGLTSNAPFGELLATPSFPRLSGARGIVIDVADQERVRRLRSRGAAGLACQDTLCWAAWHRMHGIDPTWEPSVIRRGAWSGMRWDRVEGLTNADARWDVTVLPTTGQPFAWVAVQLSAWVGGMPLG
;
A
#
# COMPACT_ATOMS: atom_id res chain seq x y z
N MET A 1 10.97 11.31 2.12
CA MET A 1 9.63 10.99 1.57
C MET A 1 9.42 9.47 1.58
N PHE A 2 8.25 9.03 2.02
CA PHE A 2 7.80 7.62 1.99
C PHE A 2 6.69 7.44 0.94
N PHE A 3 6.84 6.48 0.03
CA PHE A 3 5.81 6.15 -0.96
C PHE A 3 5.21 4.77 -0.67
N LEU A 4 3.91 4.72 -0.38
CA LEU A 4 3.19 3.47 -0.16
C LEU A 4 2.40 3.09 -1.43
N ILE A 5 2.79 1.99 -2.08
CA ILE A 5 2.05 1.39 -3.19
C ILE A 5 1.26 0.21 -2.63
N SER A 6 -0.03 0.43 -2.45
CA SER A 6 -0.94 -0.50 -1.79
C SER A 6 -1.95 -1.12 -2.76
N GLY A 7 -2.72 -2.08 -2.28
CA GLY A 7 -3.77 -2.77 -3.05
C GLY A 7 -3.89 -4.23 -2.64
N ALA A 8 -4.99 -4.88 -3.01
CA ALA A 8 -5.22 -6.29 -2.66
C ALA A 8 -4.31 -7.26 -3.45
N PRO A 9 -4.18 -8.54 -3.00
CA PRO A 9 -3.52 -9.59 -3.78
C PRO A 9 -4.05 -9.65 -5.22
N GLY A 10 -3.15 -9.89 -6.18
CA GLY A 10 -3.49 -9.90 -7.62
C GLY A 10 -3.54 -8.52 -8.30
N ALA A 11 -3.36 -7.42 -7.55
CA ALA A 11 -3.34 -6.06 -8.13
C ALA A 11 -2.12 -5.78 -9.03
N GLY A 12 -1.00 -6.49 -8.85
CA GLY A 12 0.21 -6.32 -9.67
C GLY A 12 1.30 -5.45 -9.05
N LYS A 13 1.22 -5.16 -7.73
CA LYS A 13 2.21 -4.36 -6.98
C LYS A 13 3.65 -4.86 -7.20
N THR A 14 3.92 -6.11 -6.83
CA THR A 14 5.24 -6.75 -6.95
C THR A 14 5.69 -6.86 -8.42
N SER A 15 4.75 -7.05 -9.35
CA SER A 15 5.04 -7.09 -10.79
C SER A 15 5.57 -5.76 -11.33
N CYS A 16 5.20 -4.63 -10.70
CA CYS A 16 5.70 -3.30 -11.07
C CYS A 16 7.05 -2.98 -10.42
N LEU A 17 7.42 -3.65 -9.32
CA LEU A 17 8.59 -3.32 -8.50
C LEU A 17 9.92 -3.33 -9.28
N LYS A 18 10.11 -4.33 -10.17
CA LYS A 18 11.32 -4.39 -11.02
C LYS A 18 11.43 -3.16 -11.92
N ARG A 19 10.32 -2.71 -12.51
CA ARG A 19 10.28 -1.54 -13.39
C ARG A 19 10.48 -0.25 -12.61
N LEU A 20 9.90 -0.15 -11.41
CA LEU A 20 10.11 0.99 -10.51
C LEU A 20 11.57 1.13 -10.10
N ARG A 21 12.24 0.02 -9.75
CA ARG A 21 13.68 0.01 -9.44
C ARG A 21 14.54 0.51 -10.60
N GLN A 22 14.14 0.22 -11.83
CA GLN A 22 14.85 0.68 -13.04
C GLN A 22 14.56 2.15 -13.35
N ALA A 23 13.30 2.58 -13.25
CA ALA A 23 12.88 3.94 -13.58
C ALA A 23 13.28 4.97 -12.52
N LEU A 24 13.32 4.56 -11.24
CA LEU A 24 13.55 5.42 -10.08
C LEU A 24 14.63 4.81 -9.18
N PRO A 25 15.89 4.70 -9.65
CA PRO A 25 16.97 4.02 -8.93
C PRO A 25 17.41 4.77 -7.66
N ASN A 26 17.06 6.04 -7.53
CA ASN A 26 17.33 6.87 -6.36
C ASN A 26 16.38 6.59 -5.18
N ILE A 27 15.31 5.81 -5.39
CA ILE A 27 14.38 5.39 -4.34
C ILE A 27 14.68 3.95 -3.95
N SER A 28 14.78 3.69 -2.65
CA SER A 28 14.90 2.33 -2.14
C SER A 28 13.53 1.65 -2.16
N TRP A 29 13.32 0.79 -3.15
CA TRP A 29 12.06 0.06 -3.34
C TRP A 29 12.06 -1.30 -2.66
N HIS A 30 11.05 -1.55 -1.84
CA HIS A 30 10.87 -2.77 -1.07
C HIS A 30 9.47 -3.36 -1.27
N ASP A 31 9.37 -4.69 -1.21
CA ASP A 31 8.10 -5.38 -0.98
C ASP A 31 7.92 -5.68 0.51
N HIS A 32 6.71 -5.48 1.03
CA HIS A 32 6.38 -5.66 2.45
C HIS A 32 6.76 -7.05 2.97
N ASP A 33 6.63 -8.04 2.11
CA ASP A 33 6.89 -9.45 2.40
C ASP A 33 8.39 -9.81 2.37
N GLU A 34 9.29 -8.89 1.96
CA GLU A 34 10.75 -9.12 1.90
C GLU A 34 11.39 -9.46 3.26
N ILE A 35 10.75 -9.05 4.37
CA ILE A 35 11.21 -9.36 5.73
C ILE A 35 10.84 -10.80 6.16
N GLY A 36 10.08 -11.52 5.33
CA GLY A 36 9.59 -12.86 5.59
C GLY A 36 8.17 -12.84 6.15
N VAL A 37 7.32 -13.70 5.57
CA VAL A 37 5.92 -13.86 5.96
C VAL A 37 5.78 -15.14 6.78
N PRO A 38 5.38 -15.06 8.06
CA PRO A 38 5.15 -16.26 8.86
C PRO A 38 3.87 -16.99 8.40
N PRO A 39 3.75 -18.30 8.66
CA PRO A 39 2.58 -19.08 8.24
C PRO A 39 1.24 -18.59 8.79
N ASP A 40 1.28 -17.97 9.97
CA ASP A 40 0.14 -17.40 10.71
C ASP A 40 0.05 -15.88 10.56
N ALA A 41 0.61 -15.31 9.49
CA ALA A 41 0.58 -13.88 9.21
C ALA A 41 -0.86 -13.34 9.25
N ASP A 42 -1.10 -12.45 10.21
CA ASP A 42 -2.40 -11.85 10.48
C ASP A 42 -2.34 -10.31 10.37
N LEU A 43 -3.43 -9.67 10.82
CA LEU A 43 -3.53 -8.22 10.93
C LEU A 43 -2.41 -7.62 11.81
N VAL A 44 -2.12 -8.23 12.95
CA VAL A 44 -1.13 -7.75 13.92
C VAL A 44 0.27 -7.83 13.32
N TRP A 45 0.62 -8.94 12.67
CA TRP A 45 1.88 -9.08 11.94
C TRP A 45 2.00 -8.02 10.86
N ARG A 46 0.96 -7.82 10.04
CA ARG A 46 0.97 -6.82 8.97
C ARG A 46 1.30 -5.42 9.51
N GLN A 47 0.64 -5.02 10.61
CA GLN A 47 0.80 -3.72 11.24
C GLN A 47 2.18 -3.55 11.91
N ARG A 48 2.67 -4.57 12.61
CA ARG A 48 4.03 -4.55 13.20
C ARG A 48 5.10 -4.49 12.13
N THR A 49 4.94 -5.23 11.04
CA THR A 49 5.86 -5.22 9.91
C THR A 49 5.82 -3.87 9.20
N LEU A 50 4.64 -3.23 9.07
CA LEU A 50 4.55 -1.88 8.52
C LEU A 50 5.32 -0.85 9.38
N GLU A 51 5.19 -0.89 10.71
CA GLU A 51 6.00 -0.04 11.60
C GLU A 51 7.51 -0.29 11.43
N ARG A 52 7.94 -1.55 11.25
CA ARG A 52 9.36 -1.85 10.96
C ARG A 52 9.82 -1.18 9.66
N TRP A 53 8.99 -1.17 8.62
CA TRP A 53 9.28 -0.47 7.38
C TRP A 53 9.33 1.04 7.54
N VAL A 54 8.46 1.62 8.38
CA VAL A 54 8.53 3.05 8.72
C VAL A 54 9.84 3.38 9.42
N GLN A 55 10.27 2.57 10.39
CA GLN A 55 11.57 2.75 11.04
C GLN A 55 12.74 2.64 10.05
N GLU A 56 12.65 1.73 9.08
CA GLU A 56 13.67 1.57 8.05
C GLU A 56 13.70 2.73 7.04
N ALA A 57 12.55 3.34 6.78
CA ALA A 57 12.45 4.58 6.01
C ALA A 57 13.06 5.77 6.75
N LEU A 58 12.90 5.86 8.07
CA LEU A 58 13.53 6.92 8.87
C LEU A 58 15.06 6.87 8.77
N LYS A 59 15.67 5.67 8.86
CA LYS A 59 17.12 5.51 8.68
C LYS A 59 17.61 5.98 7.29
N ARG A 60 16.77 5.86 6.25
CA ARG A 60 17.07 6.37 4.89
C ARG A 60 16.88 7.86 4.81
N GLN A 61 15.82 8.37 5.43
CA GLN A 61 15.53 9.80 5.51
C GLN A 61 16.67 10.56 6.19
N ASP A 62 17.27 10.02 7.25
CA ASP A 62 18.44 10.60 7.92
C ASP A 62 19.67 10.73 6.99
N ARG A 63 19.65 10.01 5.86
CA ARG A 63 20.67 10.07 4.79
C ARG A 63 20.18 10.80 3.53
N GLY A 64 19.07 11.53 3.63
CA GLY A 64 18.45 12.26 2.52
C GLY A 64 17.82 11.36 1.44
N ARG A 65 17.51 10.09 1.76
CA ARG A 65 16.98 9.13 0.78
C ARG A 65 15.50 8.86 0.97
N SER A 66 14.79 8.71 -0.13
CA SER A 66 13.38 8.29 -0.16
C SER A 66 13.25 6.77 -0.20
N MET A 67 12.13 6.27 0.33
CA MET A 67 11.78 4.85 0.30
C MET A 67 10.42 4.67 -0.37
N GLY A 68 10.28 3.59 -1.13
CA GLY A 68 9.00 3.11 -1.65
C GLY A 68 8.72 1.69 -1.17
N LEU A 69 7.47 1.42 -0.79
CA LEU A 69 7.03 0.14 -0.25
C LEU A 69 5.80 -0.36 -1.02
N THR A 70 5.87 -1.57 -1.58
CA THR A 70 4.68 -2.29 -2.03
C THR A 70 4.09 -3.08 -0.87
N SER A 71 2.81 -2.90 -0.54
CA SER A 71 2.19 -3.57 0.62
C SER A 71 0.72 -3.91 0.39
N ASN A 72 0.19 -4.85 1.17
CA ASN A 72 -1.26 -5.03 1.32
C ASN A 72 -1.84 -4.09 2.38
N ALA A 73 -1.02 -3.42 3.19
CA ALA A 73 -1.48 -2.47 4.21
C ALA A 73 -2.06 -1.19 3.56
N PRO A 74 -3.25 -0.74 3.97
CA PRO A 74 -3.81 0.52 3.51
C PRO A 74 -3.12 1.72 4.16
N PHE A 75 -3.27 2.89 3.56
CA PHE A 75 -2.64 4.12 4.03
C PHE A 75 -3.05 4.51 5.46
N GLY A 76 -4.29 4.20 5.88
CA GLY A 76 -4.73 4.40 7.25
C GLY A 76 -3.90 3.63 8.29
N GLU A 77 -3.42 2.42 7.96
CA GLU A 77 -2.48 1.72 8.84
C GLU A 77 -1.13 2.46 8.91
N LEU A 78 -0.64 3.00 7.79
CA LEU A 78 0.61 3.77 7.76
C LEU A 78 0.53 4.98 8.69
N LEU A 79 -0.53 5.78 8.59
CA LEU A 79 -0.75 6.95 9.46
C LEU A 79 -0.79 6.58 10.96
N ALA A 80 -1.37 5.41 11.26
CA ALA A 80 -1.51 4.91 12.62
C ALA A 80 -0.23 4.22 13.16
N THR A 81 0.82 4.04 12.36
CA THR A 81 2.08 3.46 12.89
C THR A 81 2.75 4.40 13.90
N PRO A 82 3.27 3.90 15.03
CA PRO A 82 3.88 4.74 16.07
C PRO A 82 4.86 5.79 15.56
N SER A 83 5.73 5.40 14.63
CA SER A 83 6.82 6.23 14.12
C SER A 83 6.42 7.17 12.98
N PHE A 84 5.18 7.10 12.47
CA PHE A 84 4.71 7.92 11.34
C PHE A 84 5.03 9.42 11.46
N PRO A 85 4.81 10.10 12.61
CA PRO A 85 5.02 11.55 12.71
C PRO A 85 6.48 12.00 12.50
N ARG A 86 7.43 11.07 12.50
CA ARG A 86 8.85 11.35 12.26
C ARG A 86 9.21 11.34 10.77
N LEU A 87 8.33 10.82 9.90
CA LEU A 87 8.52 10.87 8.47
C LEU A 87 8.38 12.33 7.98
N SER A 88 9.26 12.75 7.09
CA SER A 88 9.22 14.09 6.48
C SER A 88 8.03 14.28 5.53
N GLY A 89 7.24 13.23 5.30
CA GLY A 89 6.14 13.18 4.34
C GLY A 89 5.92 11.76 3.86
N ALA A 90 4.66 11.42 3.59
CA ALA A 90 4.25 10.15 3.03
C ALA A 90 3.13 10.35 2.00
N ARG A 91 3.16 9.55 0.94
CA ARG A 91 2.10 9.53 -0.10
C ARG A 91 1.67 8.09 -0.35
N GLY A 92 0.37 7.89 -0.53
CA GLY A 92 -0.24 6.59 -0.80
C GLY A 92 -0.79 6.50 -2.23
N ILE A 93 -0.67 5.32 -2.83
CA ILE A 93 -1.42 4.97 -4.04
C ILE A 93 -2.00 3.58 -3.89
N VAL A 94 -3.28 3.40 -4.23
CA VAL A 94 -3.96 2.10 -4.26
C VAL A 94 -4.04 1.64 -5.71
N ILE A 95 -3.39 0.53 -6.03
CA ILE A 95 -3.56 -0.14 -7.32
C ILE A 95 -4.86 -0.95 -7.25
N ASP A 96 -5.88 -0.48 -7.98
CA ASP A 96 -7.16 -1.17 -8.08
C ASP A 96 -7.27 -1.92 -9.42
N VAL A 97 -7.87 -3.10 -9.37
CA VAL A 97 -8.15 -3.93 -10.55
C VAL A 97 -9.46 -4.67 -10.35
N ALA A 98 -10.24 -4.79 -11.41
CA ALA A 98 -11.50 -5.50 -11.39
C ALA A 98 -11.33 -6.96 -10.95
N ASP A 99 -12.32 -7.47 -10.22
CA ASP A 99 -12.26 -8.77 -9.56
C ASP A 99 -12.09 -9.93 -10.55
N GLN A 100 -12.72 -9.86 -11.72
CA GLN A 100 -12.54 -10.88 -12.76
C GLN A 100 -11.09 -10.99 -13.22
N GLU A 101 -10.42 -9.85 -13.42
CA GLU A 101 -9.02 -9.83 -13.79
C GLU A 101 -8.11 -10.24 -12.62
N ARG A 102 -8.44 -9.82 -11.39
CA ARG A 102 -7.74 -10.26 -10.18
C ARG A 102 -7.74 -11.78 -10.05
N VAL A 103 -8.93 -12.39 -10.15
CA VAL A 103 -9.11 -13.85 -10.08
C VAL A 103 -8.31 -14.55 -11.18
N ARG A 104 -8.39 -14.05 -12.42
CA ARG A 104 -7.59 -14.58 -13.54
C ARG A 104 -6.09 -14.55 -13.23
N ARG A 105 -5.56 -13.39 -12.80
CA ARG A 105 -4.14 -13.20 -12.46
C ARG A 105 -3.69 -14.11 -11.30
N LEU A 106 -4.53 -14.28 -10.27
CA LEU A 106 -4.23 -15.13 -9.13
C LEU A 106 -4.20 -16.62 -9.52
N ARG A 107 -5.18 -17.08 -10.30
CA ARG A 107 -5.21 -18.46 -10.81
C ARG A 107 -4.05 -18.76 -11.74
N SER A 108 -3.72 -17.85 -12.67
CA SER A 108 -2.65 -18.07 -13.64
C SER A 108 -1.26 -18.19 -13.03
N ARG A 109 -1.03 -17.65 -11.83
CA ARG A 109 0.27 -17.73 -11.13
C ARG A 109 0.33 -18.81 -10.05
N GLY A 110 -0.65 -19.72 -10.01
CA GLY A 110 -0.72 -20.80 -9.01
C GLY A 110 -1.18 -20.36 -7.61
N ALA A 111 -1.75 -19.16 -7.47
CA ALA A 111 -2.24 -18.61 -6.19
C ALA A 111 -3.77 -18.69 -6.09
N ALA A 112 -4.37 -19.78 -6.57
CA ALA A 112 -5.82 -19.94 -6.64
C ALA A 112 -6.50 -19.87 -5.27
N GLY A 113 -5.82 -20.27 -4.19
CA GLY A 113 -6.33 -20.14 -2.82
C GLY A 113 -6.59 -18.69 -2.38
N LEU A 114 -5.92 -17.71 -3.00
CA LEU A 114 -6.19 -16.29 -2.77
C LEU A 114 -7.34 -15.76 -3.63
N ALA A 115 -7.83 -16.51 -4.62
CA ALA A 115 -8.96 -16.13 -5.46
C ALA A 115 -10.29 -16.48 -4.79
N CYS A 116 -10.49 -15.95 -3.58
CA CYS A 116 -11.63 -16.21 -2.70
C CYS A 116 -12.38 -14.90 -2.36
N GLN A 117 -13.56 -15.05 -1.75
CA GLN A 117 -14.43 -13.92 -1.37
C GLN A 117 -13.70 -12.90 -0.48
N ASP A 118 -12.89 -13.36 0.48
CA ASP A 118 -12.16 -12.46 1.39
C ASP A 118 -11.23 -11.51 0.64
N THR A 119 -10.51 -12.00 -0.38
CA THR A 119 -9.65 -11.15 -1.21
C THR A 119 -10.45 -10.14 -2.02
N LEU A 120 -11.63 -10.50 -2.52
CA LEU A 120 -12.49 -9.59 -3.28
C LEU A 120 -13.11 -8.52 -2.38
N CYS A 121 -13.62 -8.93 -1.21
CA CYS A 121 -14.10 -8.00 -0.18
C CYS A 121 -12.98 -7.05 0.28
N TRP A 122 -11.77 -7.57 0.50
CA TRP A 122 -10.60 -6.76 0.83
C TRP A 122 -10.27 -5.77 -0.30
N ALA A 123 -10.32 -6.18 -1.56
CA ALA A 123 -10.07 -5.30 -2.70
C ALA A 123 -11.06 -4.15 -2.78
N ALA A 124 -12.36 -4.45 -2.69
CA ALA A 124 -13.41 -3.45 -2.70
C ALA A 124 -13.28 -2.48 -1.51
N TRP A 125 -13.06 -3.00 -0.30
CA TRP A 125 -12.86 -2.20 0.89
C TRP A 125 -11.62 -1.30 0.77
N HIS A 126 -10.48 -1.84 0.32
CA HIS A 126 -9.23 -1.09 0.20
C HIS A 126 -9.36 0.08 -0.78
N ARG A 127 -10.03 -0.13 -1.93
CA ARG A 127 -10.35 0.96 -2.86
C ARG A 127 -11.16 2.05 -2.18
N MET A 128 -12.27 1.68 -1.54
CA MET A 128 -13.17 2.65 -0.92
C MET A 128 -12.48 3.41 0.22
N HIS A 129 -11.73 2.69 1.05
CA HIS A 129 -10.95 3.30 2.12
C HIS A 129 -9.87 4.25 1.58
N GLY A 130 -9.24 3.92 0.44
CA GLY A 130 -8.31 4.83 -0.23
C GLY A 130 -8.94 6.14 -0.68
N ILE A 131 -10.22 6.12 -1.09
CA ILE A 131 -11.00 7.31 -1.49
C ILE A 131 -11.48 8.09 -0.27
N ASP A 132 -11.93 7.37 0.76
CA ASP A 132 -12.56 7.93 1.95
C ASP A 132 -11.99 7.28 3.22
N PRO A 133 -11.21 8.02 4.05
CA PRO A 133 -10.64 7.49 5.29
C PRO A 133 -11.69 7.06 6.32
N THR A 134 -12.94 7.52 6.19
CA THR A 134 -14.05 7.14 7.07
C THR A 134 -14.75 5.85 6.65
N TRP A 135 -14.40 5.29 5.49
CA TRP A 135 -15.01 4.07 4.98
C TRP A 135 -14.60 2.85 5.80
N GLU A 136 -15.52 2.37 6.63
CA GLU A 136 -15.42 1.15 7.43
C GLU A 136 -14.05 0.95 8.11
N PRO A 137 -13.58 1.91 8.93
CA PRO A 137 -12.26 1.83 9.57
C PRO A 137 -12.14 0.65 10.55
N SER A 138 -13.28 0.07 10.97
CA SER A 138 -13.34 -1.10 11.85
C SER A 138 -12.59 -2.31 11.27
N VAL A 139 -12.49 -2.43 9.94
CA VAL A 139 -11.84 -3.52 9.21
C VAL A 139 -10.33 -3.62 9.51
N ILE A 140 -9.67 -2.51 9.81
CA ILE A 140 -8.24 -2.48 10.18
C ILE A 140 -7.99 -2.27 11.67
N ARG A 141 -9.04 -1.98 12.44
CA ARG A 141 -8.94 -1.68 13.88
C ARG A 141 -9.32 -2.87 14.77
N ARG A 142 -10.27 -3.69 14.35
CA ARG A 142 -10.73 -4.84 15.14
C ARG A 142 -9.63 -5.90 15.19
N GLY A 143 -9.15 -6.22 16.39
CA GLY A 143 -8.02 -7.14 16.57
C GLY A 143 -6.67 -6.56 16.14
N ALA A 144 -6.58 -5.22 15.98
CA ALA A 144 -5.35 -4.55 15.62
C ALA A 144 -4.25 -4.72 16.67
N TRP A 145 -3.02 -4.54 16.23
CA TRP A 145 -1.88 -4.42 17.12
C TRP A 145 -2.07 -3.24 18.08
N SER A 146 -1.93 -3.48 19.38
CA SER A 146 -2.09 -2.45 20.43
C SER A 146 -1.11 -1.28 20.33
N GLY A 147 -0.05 -1.42 19.54
CA GLY A 147 0.89 -0.33 19.27
C GLY A 147 0.34 0.75 18.34
N MET A 148 -0.72 0.46 17.57
CA MET A 148 -1.28 1.41 16.62
C MET A 148 -1.84 2.67 17.31
N ARG A 149 -1.77 3.81 16.62
CA ARG A 149 -2.18 5.15 17.09
C ARG A 149 -3.34 5.64 16.25
N TRP A 150 -4.50 5.05 16.51
CA TRP A 150 -5.73 5.27 15.73
C TRP A 150 -6.31 6.68 15.90
N ASP A 151 -5.98 7.37 16.99
CA ASP A 151 -6.28 8.78 17.25
C ASP A 151 -5.86 9.71 16.09
N ARG A 152 -4.86 9.31 15.30
CA ARG A 152 -4.38 10.07 14.14
C ARG A 152 -5.22 9.89 12.87
N VAL A 153 -5.99 8.81 12.82
CA VAL A 153 -6.85 8.45 11.70
C VAL A 153 -8.32 8.78 12.02
N GLU A 154 -8.67 8.78 13.30
CA GLU A 154 -9.98 9.21 13.78
C GLU A 154 -10.27 10.66 13.40
N GLY A 155 -11.46 10.87 12.83
CA GLY A 155 -11.91 12.19 12.40
C GLY A 155 -11.28 12.69 11.09
N LEU A 156 -10.40 11.93 10.44
CA LEU A 156 -9.94 12.29 9.08
C LEU A 156 -11.12 12.32 8.12
N THR A 157 -11.09 13.31 7.23
CA THR A 157 -11.99 13.40 6.08
C THR A 157 -11.18 13.33 4.80
N ASN A 158 -11.85 13.13 3.67
CA ASN A 158 -11.23 13.17 2.34
C ASN A 158 -10.60 14.54 1.99
N ALA A 159 -10.93 15.61 2.72
CA ALA A 159 -10.34 16.94 2.56
C ALA A 159 -9.10 17.15 3.44
N ASP A 160 -8.77 16.22 4.34
CA ASP A 160 -7.62 16.36 5.22
C ASP A 160 -6.32 16.14 4.44
N ALA A 161 -5.42 17.14 4.46
CA ALA A 161 -4.16 17.08 3.73
C ALA A 161 -3.23 15.93 4.18
N ARG A 162 -3.46 15.34 5.36
CA ARG A 162 -2.74 14.15 5.81
C ARG A 162 -3.14 12.91 5.02
N TRP A 163 -4.32 12.90 4.39
CA TRP A 163 -4.82 11.81 3.55
C TRP A 163 -4.40 11.98 2.09
N ASP A 164 -3.09 11.93 1.81
CA ASP A 164 -2.57 11.97 0.44
C ASP A 164 -2.59 10.56 -0.19
N VAL A 165 -3.78 10.13 -0.62
CA VAL A 165 -3.99 8.83 -1.27
C VAL A 165 -4.60 9.01 -2.66
N THR A 166 -3.98 8.38 -3.65
CA THR A 166 -4.54 8.26 -5.01
C THR A 166 -5.04 6.84 -5.25
N VAL A 167 -6.17 6.66 -5.92
CA VAL A 167 -6.59 5.35 -6.43
C VAL A 167 -6.31 5.28 -7.93
N LEU A 168 -5.50 4.30 -8.34
CA LEU A 168 -5.13 4.07 -9.73
C LEU A 168 -5.87 2.82 -10.26
N PRO A 169 -6.91 2.99 -11.09
CA PRO A 169 -7.55 1.87 -11.77
C PRO A 169 -6.61 1.29 -12.84
N THR A 170 -6.46 -0.03 -12.85
CA THR A 170 -5.50 -0.74 -13.73
C THR A 170 -6.12 -1.91 -14.50
N THR A 171 -7.45 -2.02 -14.49
CA THR A 171 -8.18 -3.03 -15.27
C THR A 171 -7.87 -2.89 -16.75
N GLY A 172 -7.49 -3.99 -17.40
CA GLY A 172 -7.12 -4.03 -18.81
C GLY A 172 -5.77 -3.37 -19.13
N GLN A 173 -5.09 -2.77 -18.15
CA GLN A 173 -3.84 -2.05 -18.39
C GLN A 173 -2.62 -2.98 -18.29
N PRO A 174 -1.61 -2.83 -19.17
CA PRO A 174 -0.35 -3.57 -19.06
C PRO A 174 0.46 -3.12 -17.84
N PHE A 175 1.21 -4.02 -17.20
CA PHE A 175 2.10 -3.66 -16.08
C PHE A 175 3.16 -2.60 -16.45
N ALA A 176 3.55 -2.52 -17.73
CA ALA A 176 4.43 -1.46 -18.21
C ALA A 176 3.79 -0.07 -18.11
N TRP A 177 2.50 0.04 -18.47
CA TRP A 177 1.73 1.27 -18.31
C TRP A 177 1.56 1.63 -16.83
N VAL A 178 1.21 0.65 -15.99
CA VAL A 178 1.07 0.87 -14.54
C VAL A 178 2.38 1.38 -13.93
N ALA A 179 3.53 0.81 -14.31
CA ALA A 179 4.83 1.29 -13.84
C ALA A 179 5.16 2.73 -14.28
N VAL A 180 4.76 3.13 -15.48
CA VAL A 180 4.89 4.52 -15.96
C VAL A 180 4.04 5.46 -15.11
N GLN A 181 2.78 5.11 -14.85
CA GLN A 181 1.88 5.90 -14.01
C GLN A 181 2.41 6.03 -12.57
N LEU A 182 2.86 4.94 -11.97
CA LEU A 182 3.47 4.97 -10.65
C LEU A 182 4.74 5.85 -10.62
N SER A 183 5.53 5.86 -11.69
CA SER A 183 6.72 6.72 -11.79
C SER A 183 6.34 8.20 -11.92
N ALA A 184 5.33 8.51 -12.73
CA ALA A 184 4.77 9.86 -12.85
C ALA A 184 4.22 10.36 -11.50
N TRP A 185 3.45 9.52 -10.80
CA TRP A 185 2.91 9.84 -9.48
C TRP A 185 4.00 10.15 -8.46
N VAL A 186 5.08 9.36 -8.40
CA VAL A 186 6.23 9.63 -7.53
C VAL A 186 6.85 11.00 -7.84
N GLY A 187 6.97 11.34 -9.13
CA GLY A 187 7.47 12.63 -9.59
C GLY A 187 6.51 13.81 -9.38
N GLY A 188 5.30 13.57 -8.85
CA GLY A 188 4.27 14.61 -8.66
C GLY A 188 3.57 15.01 -9.96
N MET A 189 3.72 14.22 -11.03
CA MET A 189 3.03 14.48 -12.29
C MET A 189 1.61 13.91 -12.28
N PRO A 190 0.67 14.50 -13.06
CA PRO A 190 -0.66 13.94 -13.23
C PRO A 190 -0.62 12.50 -13.75
N LEU A 191 -1.58 11.70 -13.29
CA LEU A 191 -1.84 10.37 -13.85
C LEU A 191 -2.68 10.50 -15.12
N GLY A 192 -2.42 9.64 -16.10
CA GLY A 192 -3.12 9.58 -17.39
C GLY A 192 -4.08 8.41 -17.52
#